data_AF-A0A1H5UM44-F1
#
_entry.id   AF-A0A1H5UM44-F1
#
_cell.length_a   1.000
_cell.length_b   1.000
_cell.length_c   1.000
_cell.angle_alpha   90.00
_cell.angle_beta   90.00
_cell.angle_gamma   90.00
#
_symmetry.space_group_name_H-M   'P 1'
#
loop_
_entity.id
_entity.type
_entity.pdbx_description
1 polymer ?
#
loop_
_entity_poly.entity_id
_entity_poly.type
_entity_poly.pdbx_seq_one_letter_code
_entity_poly.pdbx_strand_id
1 'polypeptide(L)'
;MKWLIIILVVSSLVGSVMWVMPSPRERFQANLRLKARKLGFQVQIAQLKMPRQKGEMEAETLSVPVYRQVRTNLNSRQKDNWVSWHVCRGETLAQDGLPPGWSWITGEGRLSDDRLRPLCETLQALPDDAIALESTPIHLNVFWRERDEASLDRIKNAIDPLVEARI
;
A
#
# COMPACT_ATOMS: atom_id res chain seq x y z
N MET A 1 -34.20 44.73 14.17
CA MET A 1 -32.91 44.79 14.88
C MET A 1 -32.56 43.49 15.61
N LYS A 2 -33.38 42.97 16.56
CA LYS A 2 -33.08 41.70 17.28
C LYS A 2 -32.87 40.47 16.37
N TRP A 3 -33.66 40.34 15.31
CA TRP A 3 -33.54 39.23 14.34
C TRP A 3 -32.20 39.19 13.58
N LEU A 4 -31.61 40.35 13.28
CA LEU A 4 -30.30 40.43 12.62
C LEU A 4 -29.20 39.87 13.51
N ILE A 5 -29.24 40.16 14.82
CA ILE A 5 -28.28 39.66 15.79
C ILE A 5 -28.42 38.13 15.93
N ILE A 6 -29.65 37.62 15.99
CA ILE A 6 -29.92 36.17 16.07
C ILE A 6 -29.38 35.44 14.83
N ILE A 7 -29.67 35.95 13.63
CA ILE A 7 -29.18 35.37 12.37
C ILE A 7 -27.64 35.39 12.33
N LEU A 8 -27.01 36.48 12.78
CA LEU A 8 -25.55 36.61 12.80
C LEU A 8 -24.90 35.61 13.77
N VAL A 9 -25.47 35.41 14.97
CA VAL A 9 -25.00 34.42 15.94
C VAL A 9 -25.17 33.00 15.40
N VAL A 10 -26.32 32.66 14.82
CA VAL A 10 -26.55 31.33 14.23
C VAL A 10 -25.62 31.08 13.04
N SER A 11 -25.43 32.06 12.15
CA SER A 11 -24.48 31.95 11.03
C SER A 11 -23.04 31.77 11.51
N SER A 12 -22.63 32.45 12.57
CA SER A 12 -21.30 32.27 13.17
C SER A 12 -21.09 30.83 13.65
N LEU A 13 -22.09 30.24 14.31
CA LEU A 13 -22.04 28.86 14.77
C LEU A 13 -22.05 27.85 13.60
N VAL A 14 -22.87 28.07 12.58
CA VAL A 14 -22.94 27.19 11.40
C VAL A 14 -21.65 27.25 10.58
N GLY A 15 -21.06 28.43 10.42
CA GLY A 15 -19.79 28.63 9.75
C GLY A 15 -18.64 27.88 10.44
N SER A 16 -18.64 27.85 11.78
CA SER A 16 -17.66 27.09 12.56
C SER A 16 -17.78 25.58 12.36
N VAL A 17 -19.00 25.03 12.24
CA VAL A 17 -19.22 23.59 12.08
C VAL A 17 -18.96 23.10 10.65
N MET A 18 -19.25 23.92 9.64
CA MET A 18 -19.05 23.53 8.22
C MET A 18 -17.59 23.21 7.87
N TRP A 19 -16.61 23.82 8.55
CA TRP A 19 -15.20 23.57 8.31
C TRP A 19 -14.71 22.18 8.75
N VAL A 20 -15.47 21.47 9.59
CA VAL A 20 -15.07 20.19 10.16
C VAL A 20 -15.67 18.99 9.40
N MET A 21 -16.60 19.24 8.47
CA MET A 21 -17.28 18.15 7.77
C MET A 21 -16.31 17.45 6.80
N PRO A 22 -16.00 16.16 7.01
CA PRO A 22 -15.09 15.45 6.12
C PRO A 22 -15.76 15.27 4.76
N SER A 23 -14.97 15.51 3.71
CA SER A 23 -15.36 15.31 2.33
C SER A 23 -15.79 13.86 2.07
N PRO A 24 -16.60 13.61 1.02
CA PRO A 24 -17.00 12.24 0.66
C PRO A 24 -15.80 11.29 0.45
N ARG A 25 -14.69 11.81 -0.09
CA ARG A 25 -13.44 11.04 -0.30
C ARG A 25 -12.77 10.66 1.01
N GLU A 26 -12.68 11.58 1.97
CA GLU A 26 -12.11 11.29 3.29
C GLU A 26 -12.96 10.27 4.06
N ARG A 27 -14.29 10.35 3.96
CA ARG A 27 -15.19 9.35 4.55
C ARG A 27 -14.97 7.96 3.93
N PHE A 28 -14.86 7.90 2.60
CA PHE A 28 -14.56 6.66 1.90
C PHE A 28 -13.23 6.06 2.37
N GLN A 29 -12.15 6.83 2.37
CA GLN A 29 -10.83 6.37 2.83
C GLN A 29 -10.86 5.95 4.30
N ALA A 30 -11.57 6.68 5.17
CA ALA A 30 -11.70 6.33 6.58
C ALA A 30 -12.40 4.97 6.76
N ASN A 31 -13.50 4.73 6.05
CA ASN A 31 -14.22 3.46 6.08
C ASN A 31 -13.36 2.31 5.52
N LEU A 32 -12.67 2.54 4.41
CA LEU A 32 -11.76 1.57 3.80
C LEU A 32 -10.64 1.16 4.76
N ARG A 33 -9.97 2.15 5.38
CA ARG A 33 -8.89 1.89 6.34
C ARG A 33 -9.40 1.26 7.63
N LEU A 34 -10.63 1.54 8.03
CA LEU A 34 -11.29 0.84 9.15
C LEU A 34 -11.51 -0.63 8.82
N LYS A 35 -12.01 -0.95 7.61
CA LYS A 35 -12.14 -2.33 7.13
C LYS A 35 -10.79 -3.03 7.06
N ALA A 36 -9.77 -2.36 6.55
CA ALA A 36 -8.41 -2.90 6.47
C ALA A 36 -7.85 -3.28 7.85
N ARG A 37 -8.07 -2.45 8.88
CA ARG A 37 -7.70 -2.77 10.27
C ARG A 37 -8.40 -4.03 10.79
N LYS A 38 -9.68 -4.23 10.45
CA LYS A 38 -10.41 -5.46 10.80
C LYS A 38 -9.82 -6.71 10.13
N LEU A 39 -9.25 -6.55 8.93
CA LEU A 39 -8.52 -7.61 8.22
C LEU A 39 -7.08 -7.82 8.73
N GLY A 40 -6.63 -7.03 9.71
CA GLY A 40 -5.30 -7.13 10.32
C GLY A 40 -4.24 -6.20 9.73
N PHE A 41 -4.59 -5.33 8.79
CA PHE A 41 -3.65 -4.38 8.22
C PHE A 41 -3.39 -3.19 9.15
N GLN A 42 -2.14 -2.74 9.17
CA GLN A 42 -1.77 -1.42 9.65
C GLN A 42 -1.62 -0.49 8.44
N VAL A 43 -2.41 0.59 8.38
CA VAL A 43 -2.37 1.55 7.27
C VAL A 43 -1.62 2.81 7.68
N GLN A 44 -0.65 3.22 6.88
CA GLN A 44 0.11 4.46 7.03
C GLN A 44 0.31 5.13 5.67
N ILE A 45 0.69 6.41 5.66
CA ILE A 45 1.17 7.06 4.44
C ILE A 45 2.69 6.99 4.45
N ALA A 46 3.29 6.54 3.35
CA ALA A 46 4.74 6.41 3.20
C ALA A 46 5.22 7.00 1.87
N GLN A 47 6.49 7.39 1.85
CA GLN A 47 7.17 7.85 0.64
C GLN A 47 7.75 6.62 -0.08
N LEU A 48 7.24 6.33 -1.27
CA LEU A 48 7.73 5.29 -2.16
C LEU A 48 8.68 5.93 -3.17
N LYS A 49 9.96 5.55 -3.15
CA LYS A 49 10.95 5.96 -4.15
C LYS A 49 10.94 4.97 -5.29
N MET A 50 10.48 5.40 -6.46
CA MET A 50 10.46 4.56 -7.64
C MET A 50 11.86 4.47 -8.26
N PRO A 51 12.26 3.30 -8.77
CA PRO A 51 13.48 3.16 -9.55
C PRO A 51 13.37 3.99 -10.83
N ARG A 52 14.51 4.42 -11.37
CA ARG A 52 14.55 5.20 -12.61
C ARG A 52 13.95 4.37 -13.75
N GLN A 53 12.90 4.88 -14.37
CA GLN A 53 12.32 4.24 -15.54
C GLN A 53 13.24 4.43 -16.75
N LYS A 54 13.21 3.49 -17.70
CA LYS A 54 14.06 3.53 -18.89
C LYS A 54 13.76 4.80 -19.71
N GLY A 55 14.68 5.77 -19.68
CA GLY A 55 14.55 7.05 -20.39
C GLY A 55 14.31 8.27 -19.52
N GLU A 56 14.18 8.11 -18.20
CA GLU A 56 13.97 9.22 -17.26
C GLU A 56 15.27 9.57 -16.50
N MET A 57 15.50 10.89 -16.30
CA MET A 57 16.71 11.38 -15.63
C MET A 57 16.63 11.32 -14.10
N GLU A 58 15.43 11.38 -13.51
CA GLU A 58 15.22 11.44 -12.06
C GLU A 58 14.28 10.35 -11.56
N ALA A 59 14.49 9.94 -10.30
CA ALA A 59 13.65 8.95 -9.63
C ALA A 59 12.43 9.65 -9.03
N GLU A 60 11.22 9.25 -9.41
CA GLU A 60 9.98 9.78 -8.85
C GLU A 60 9.80 9.31 -7.39
N THR A 61 9.34 10.21 -6.51
CA THR A 61 8.96 9.85 -5.14
C THR A 61 7.46 10.10 -4.96
N LEU A 62 6.72 9.05 -4.60
CA LEU A 62 5.28 9.06 -4.46
C LEU A 62 4.88 8.98 -2.99
N SER A 63 3.99 9.87 -2.53
CA SER A 63 3.34 9.76 -1.23
C SER A 63 2.08 8.91 -1.35
N VAL A 64 2.11 7.68 -0.84
CA VAL A 64 1.03 6.71 -1.07
C VAL A 64 0.67 5.94 0.21
N PRO A 65 -0.60 5.51 0.36
CA PRO A 65 -0.99 4.60 1.42
C PRO A 65 -0.24 3.26 1.32
N VAL A 66 0.30 2.81 2.46
CA VAL A 66 0.93 1.50 2.64
C VAL A 66 0.09 0.67 3.61
N TYR A 67 -0.28 -0.52 3.15
CA TYR A 67 -1.03 -1.52 3.89
C TYR A 67 -0.04 -2.57 4.37
N ARG A 68 0.23 -2.60 5.67
CA ARG A 68 1.23 -3.47 6.28
C ARG A 68 0.57 -4.67 6.93
N GLN A 69 0.90 -5.85 6.47
CA GLN A 69 0.54 -7.12 7.09
C GLN A 69 1.67 -7.56 8.02
N VAL A 70 1.39 -7.67 9.32
CA VAL A 70 2.40 -8.06 10.32
C VAL A 70 2.69 -9.55 10.22
N ARG A 71 3.97 -9.92 10.24
CA ARG A 71 4.42 -11.31 10.30
C ARG A 71 4.53 -11.78 11.75
N THR A 72 3.65 -12.69 12.13
CA THR A 72 3.67 -13.35 13.45
C THR A 72 4.28 -14.75 13.39
N ASN A 73 4.54 -15.27 12.19
CA ASN A 73 4.94 -16.65 11.92
C ASN A 73 6.45 -16.86 11.74
N LEU A 74 7.28 -15.93 12.26
CA LEU A 74 8.75 -15.96 12.15
C LEU A 74 9.43 -15.97 13.52
N ASN A 75 10.35 -16.91 13.71
CA ASN A 75 11.27 -16.91 14.86
C ASN A 75 12.48 -15.98 14.63
N SER A 76 13.29 -15.73 15.66
CA SER A 76 14.43 -14.80 15.57
C SER A 76 15.44 -15.19 14.49
N ARG A 77 15.81 -16.47 14.39
CA ARG A 77 16.75 -16.94 13.36
C ARG A 77 16.22 -16.71 11.94
N GLN A 78 14.92 -16.89 11.72
CA GLN A 78 14.29 -16.64 10.42
C GLN A 78 14.26 -15.15 10.08
N LYS A 79 14.10 -14.28 11.08
CA LYS A 79 14.19 -12.82 10.89
C LYS A 79 15.60 -12.39 10.54
N ASP A 80 16.61 -12.96 11.19
CA ASP A 80 18.02 -12.62 10.96
C ASP A 80 18.51 -13.05 9.56
N ASN A 81 17.97 -14.16 9.03
CA ASN A 81 18.32 -14.67 7.70
C ASN A 81 17.31 -14.25 6.62
N TRP A 82 16.50 -13.22 6.87
CA TRP A 82 15.48 -12.79 5.94
C TRP A 82 16.06 -12.14 4.70
N VAL A 83 15.55 -12.54 3.53
CA VAL A 83 15.88 -11.88 2.26
C VAL A 83 14.81 -10.84 1.99
N SER A 84 15.08 -9.59 2.37
CA SER A 84 14.19 -8.47 2.05
C SER A 84 14.26 -8.13 0.56
N TRP A 85 13.11 -7.80 -0.01
CA TRP A 85 12.98 -7.41 -1.40
C TRP A 85 11.84 -6.41 -1.58
N HIS A 86 11.88 -5.68 -2.68
CA HIS A 86 10.90 -4.66 -3.01
C HIS A 86 10.73 -4.60 -4.52
N VAL A 87 9.50 -4.72 -4.98
CA VAL A 87 9.12 -4.62 -6.40
C VAL A 87 8.08 -3.52 -6.59
N CYS A 88 8.08 -2.92 -7.78
CA CYS A 88 7.08 -1.94 -8.17
C CYS A 88 6.57 -2.21 -9.58
N ARG A 89 5.37 -1.70 -9.84
CA ARG A 89 4.77 -1.69 -11.16
C ARG A 89 5.46 -0.62 -12.01
N GLY A 90 5.88 -0.99 -13.21
CA GLY A 90 6.67 -0.17 -14.12
C GLY A 90 7.75 -0.99 -14.82
N GLU A 91 8.34 -0.43 -15.88
CA GLU A 91 9.40 -1.07 -16.66
C GLU A 91 10.76 -0.43 -16.42
N THR A 92 11.65 -1.15 -15.76
CA THR A 92 13.04 -0.73 -15.55
C THR A 92 14.00 -1.76 -16.16
N LEU A 93 15.30 -1.62 -15.91
CA LEU A 93 16.30 -2.61 -16.32
C LEU A 93 16.28 -3.87 -15.44
N ALA A 94 15.73 -3.77 -14.22
CA ALA A 94 15.77 -4.83 -13.22
C ALA A 94 14.44 -5.59 -13.22
N GLN A 95 14.25 -6.52 -14.15
CA GLN A 95 12.99 -7.25 -14.35
C GLN A 95 13.16 -8.77 -14.22
N ASP A 96 14.34 -9.24 -13.85
CA ASP A 96 14.66 -10.66 -13.92
C ASP A 96 13.72 -11.49 -13.05
N GLY A 97 13.07 -12.48 -13.67
CA GLY A 97 12.16 -13.41 -13.01
C GLY A 97 10.77 -12.86 -12.63
N LEU A 98 10.46 -11.59 -12.92
CA LEU A 98 9.15 -10.97 -12.62
C LEU A 98 8.18 -11.02 -13.82
N PRO A 99 6.86 -10.96 -13.59
CA PRO A 99 5.88 -10.84 -14.66
C PRO A 99 5.97 -9.48 -15.38
N PRO A 100 5.51 -9.38 -16.64
CA PRO A 100 5.50 -8.12 -17.38
C PRO A 100 4.82 -6.98 -16.63
N GLY A 101 5.40 -5.78 -16.73
CA GLY A 101 4.92 -4.59 -16.03
C GLY A 101 5.32 -4.50 -14.55
N TRP A 102 6.14 -5.43 -14.04
CA TRP A 102 6.77 -5.36 -12.73
C TRP A 102 8.28 -5.29 -12.85
N SER A 103 8.91 -4.58 -11.91
CA SER A 103 10.36 -4.43 -11.83
C SER A 103 10.82 -4.42 -10.37
N TRP A 104 12.06 -4.83 -10.13
CA TRP A 104 12.71 -4.73 -8.84
C TRP A 104 13.07 -3.28 -8.52
N ILE A 105 12.80 -2.88 -7.28
CA ILE A 105 13.45 -1.74 -6.62
C ILE A 105 14.71 -2.24 -5.91
N THR A 106 14.58 -3.34 -5.15
CA THR A 106 15.68 -4.02 -4.47
C THR A 106 15.42 -5.51 -4.40
N GLY A 107 16.48 -6.32 -4.37
CA GLY A 107 16.38 -7.76 -4.17
C GLY A 107 16.39 -8.62 -5.44
N GLU A 108 16.64 -8.02 -6.61
CA GLU A 108 16.88 -8.76 -7.85
C GLU A 108 17.97 -9.83 -7.66
N GLY A 109 17.72 -11.04 -8.16
CA GLY A 109 18.62 -12.17 -8.05
C GLY A 109 18.84 -12.72 -6.64
N ARG A 110 18.15 -12.20 -5.61
CA ARG A 110 18.28 -12.70 -4.23
C ARG A 110 17.29 -13.79 -3.85
N LEU A 111 16.13 -13.83 -4.52
CA LEU A 111 15.15 -14.90 -4.31
C LEU A 111 15.50 -16.10 -5.19
N SER A 112 15.38 -17.29 -4.62
CA SER A 112 15.45 -18.55 -5.38
C SER A 112 14.20 -18.73 -6.25
N ASP A 113 14.32 -19.50 -7.33
CA ASP A 113 13.23 -19.75 -8.28
C ASP A 113 11.94 -20.27 -7.62
N ASP A 114 12.07 -21.14 -6.61
CA ASP A 114 10.92 -21.66 -5.85
C ASP A 114 10.16 -20.58 -5.07
N ARG A 115 10.84 -19.49 -4.69
CA ARG A 115 10.24 -18.34 -4.01
C ARG A 115 9.75 -17.26 -4.98
N LEU A 116 10.31 -17.21 -6.19
CA LEU A 116 9.84 -16.31 -7.23
C LEU A 116 8.45 -16.70 -7.73
N ARG A 117 8.14 -17.99 -7.84
CA ARG A 117 6.82 -18.46 -8.30
C ARG A 117 5.63 -17.87 -7.53
N PRO A 118 5.52 -18.03 -6.19
CA PRO A 118 4.41 -17.46 -5.43
C PRO A 118 4.41 -15.92 -5.42
N LEU A 119 5.59 -15.28 -5.53
CA LEU A 119 5.68 -13.84 -5.72
C LEU A 119 5.00 -13.44 -7.05
N CYS A 120 5.38 -14.07 -8.16
CA CYS A 120 4.82 -13.77 -9.47
C CYS A 120 3.30 -13.98 -9.53
N GLU A 121 2.79 -15.06 -8.93
CA GLU A 121 1.36 -15.33 -8.80
C GLU A 121 0.66 -14.21 -8.01
N THR A 122 1.25 -13.78 -6.90
CA THR A 122 0.75 -12.66 -6.08
C THR A 122 0.68 -11.37 -6.91
N LEU A 123 1.76 -11.04 -7.64
CA LEU A 123 1.84 -9.80 -8.44
C LEU A 123 0.83 -9.75 -9.59
N GLN A 124 0.48 -10.90 -10.17
CA GLN A 124 -0.58 -11.00 -11.18
C GLN A 124 -1.98 -10.89 -10.57
N ALA A 125 -2.16 -11.35 -9.32
CA ALA A 125 -3.43 -11.29 -8.63
C ALA A 125 -3.76 -9.89 -8.05
N LEU A 126 -2.74 -9.06 -7.79
CA LEU A 126 -2.90 -7.70 -7.28
C LEU A 126 -3.70 -6.80 -8.25
N PRO A 127 -4.49 -5.85 -7.73
CA PRO A 127 -5.23 -4.91 -8.56
C PRO A 127 -4.29 -3.94 -9.31
N ASP A 128 -4.80 -3.34 -10.38
CA ASP A 128 -4.01 -2.48 -11.28
C ASP A 128 -3.47 -1.22 -10.59
N ASP A 129 -4.13 -0.75 -9.54
CA ASP A 129 -3.74 0.43 -8.78
C ASP A 129 -2.86 0.11 -7.55
N ALA A 130 -2.46 -1.17 -7.40
CA ALA A 130 -1.32 -1.55 -6.55
C ALA A 130 -0.01 -1.15 -7.25
N ILE A 131 0.77 -0.33 -6.57
CA ILE A 131 1.98 0.31 -7.11
C ILE A 131 3.22 -0.51 -6.78
N ALA A 132 3.32 -1.04 -5.57
CA ALA A 132 4.51 -1.75 -5.11
C ALA A 132 4.18 -2.78 -4.04
N LEU A 133 5.08 -3.76 -3.91
CA LEU A 133 5.06 -4.79 -2.88
C LEU A 133 6.46 -4.91 -2.28
N GLU A 134 6.56 -4.85 -0.97
CA GLU A 134 7.82 -4.95 -0.25
C GLU A 134 7.70 -6.00 0.85
N SER A 135 8.70 -6.87 0.94
CA SER A 135 8.81 -7.87 2.00
C SER A 135 9.98 -7.58 2.91
N THR A 136 9.67 -7.54 4.21
CA THR A 136 10.61 -7.37 5.31
C THR A 136 10.38 -8.48 6.35
N PRO A 137 11.32 -8.72 7.28
CA PRO A 137 11.13 -9.72 8.34
C PRO A 137 10.00 -9.38 9.33
N ILE A 138 9.45 -8.16 9.28
CA ILE A 138 8.41 -7.69 10.22
C ILE A 138 7.07 -7.56 9.50
N HIS A 139 7.09 -7.02 8.29
CA HIS A 139 5.89 -6.70 7.52
C HIS A 139 6.00 -7.14 6.07
N LEU A 140 4.87 -7.51 5.50
CA LEU A 140 4.65 -7.44 4.06
C LEU A 140 3.85 -6.16 3.77
N ASN A 141 4.39 -5.29 2.93
CA ASN A 141 3.88 -3.95 2.68
C ASN A 141 3.33 -3.87 1.25
N VAL A 142 2.06 -3.50 1.11
CA VAL A 142 1.41 -3.23 -0.18
C VAL A 142 1.18 -1.73 -0.33
N PHE A 143 1.75 -1.13 -1.36
CA PHE A 143 1.55 0.28 -1.68
C PHE A 143 0.40 0.40 -2.68
N TRP A 144 -0.67 1.09 -2.31
CA TRP A 144 -1.94 1.03 -3.03
C TRP A 144 -2.66 2.40 -3.07
N ARG A 145 -3.29 2.73 -4.21
CA ARG A 145 -3.96 4.03 -4.42
C ARG A 145 -5.37 4.12 -3.84
N GLU A 146 -5.90 3.06 -3.26
CA GLU A 146 -7.22 3.04 -2.62
C GLU A 146 -8.36 3.39 -3.61
N ARG A 147 -8.33 2.86 -4.85
CA ARG A 147 -9.34 3.20 -5.87
C ARG A 147 -10.75 2.74 -5.50
N ASP A 148 -10.89 1.53 -4.97
CA ASP A 148 -12.19 0.93 -4.63
C ASP A 148 -12.10 -0.01 -3.43
N GLU A 149 -13.22 -0.26 -2.76
CA GLU A 149 -13.27 -1.09 -1.55
C GLU A 149 -13.18 -2.60 -1.82
N ALA A 150 -13.62 -3.07 -2.99
CA ALA A 150 -13.62 -4.50 -3.33
C ALA A 150 -12.19 -5.03 -3.53
N SER A 151 -11.30 -4.17 -4.03
CA SER A 151 -9.88 -4.47 -4.20
C SER A 151 -9.15 -4.80 -2.88
N LEU A 152 -9.63 -4.32 -1.73
CA LEU A 152 -9.00 -4.61 -0.43
C LEU A 152 -9.02 -6.11 -0.09
N ASP A 153 -10.17 -6.77 -0.28
CA ASP A 153 -10.31 -8.20 0.01
C ASP A 153 -9.47 -9.03 -1.00
N ARG A 154 -9.41 -8.58 -2.26
CA ARG A 154 -8.54 -9.18 -3.28
C ARG A 154 -7.07 -9.05 -2.92
N ILE A 155 -6.62 -7.90 -2.43
CA ILE A 155 -5.25 -7.70 -1.96
C ILE A 155 -4.95 -8.66 -0.81
N LYS A 156 -5.82 -8.76 0.20
CA LYS A 156 -5.63 -9.67 1.33
C LYS A 156 -5.46 -11.12 0.88
N ASN A 157 -6.38 -11.60 0.04
CA ASN A 157 -6.35 -12.97 -0.48
C ASN A 157 -5.10 -13.24 -1.33
N ALA A 158 -4.62 -12.25 -2.09
CA ALA A 158 -3.42 -12.40 -2.91
C ALA A 158 -2.15 -12.52 -2.08
N ILE A 159 -2.02 -11.75 -0.99
CA ILE A 159 -0.78 -11.70 -0.20
C ILE A 159 -0.68 -12.76 0.89
N ASP A 160 -1.81 -13.32 1.35
CA ASP A 160 -1.82 -14.30 2.44
C ASP A 160 -0.94 -15.53 2.18
N PRO A 161 -0.98 -16.15 0.98
CA PRO A 161 -0.06 -17.23 0.63
C PRO A 161 1.42 -16.83 0.74
N LEU A 162 1.76 -15.57 0.41
CA LEU A 162 3.13 -15.07 0.49
C LEU A 162 3.58 -14.86 1.95
N VAL A 163 2.66 -14.42 2.81
CA VAL A 163 2.90 -14.31 4.25
C VAL A 163 3.14 -15.68 4.87
N GLU A 164 2.31 -16.66 4.50
CA GLU A 164 2.42 -18.05 4.96
C GLU A 164 3.69 -18.74 4.45
N ALA A 165 4.05 -18.50 3.17
CA ALA A 165 5.26 -19.03 2.55
C ALA A 165 6.55 -18.41 3.10
N ARG A 166 6.46 -17.34 3.91
CA ARG A 166 7.60 -16.65 4.54
C ARG A 166 8.60 -16.12 3.49
N ILE A 167 8.06 -15.43 2.48
CA ILE A 167 8.79 -14.80 1.37
C ILE A 167 8.62 -13.30 1.44
#